data_AF-A0AAW2DY37-F1
#
_entry.id   AF-A0AAW2DY37-F1
#
_cell.length_a   1.000
_cell.length_b   1.000
_cell.length_c   1.000
_cell.angle_alpha   90.00
_cell.angle_beta   90.00
_cell.angle_gamma   90.00
#
_symmetry.space_group_name_H-M   'P 1'
#
loop_
_entity.id
_entity.type
_entity.pdbx_description
1 polymer ?
#
loop_
_entity_poly.entity_id
_entity_poly.type
_entity_poly.pdbx_seq_one_letter_code
_entity_poly.pdbx_strand_id
1 'polypeptide(L)'
;MSVGADGIRPCSFAFGADQFNQLVQVDDLKRSMKILQTFFNWYYVSVGILIMLAVTIMVYIQNEKGWVVGFGIPIVLMLFSSTMFFLGSRLYIKMKAKSSLFTGFAQVIVATWKNRHLPILANATNGI
;
A
#
# COMPACT_ATOMS: atom_id res chain seq x y z
N MET A 1 9.53 8.47 -13.76
CA MET A 1 8.42 8.02 -12.89
C MET A 1 7.20 7.86 -13.77
N SER A 2 6.52 6.73 -13.67
CA SER A 2 5.42 6.33 -14.56
C SER A 2 4.29 5.81 -13.69
N VAL A 3 3.05 6.11 -14.06
CA VAL A 3 1.83 5.89 -13.28
C VAL A 3 1.72 4.47 -12.67
N GLY A 4 2.24 3.45 -13.37
CA GLY A 4 2.22 2.07 -12.87
C GLY A 4 3.14 1.79 -11.67
N ALA A 5 4.34 2.37 -11.65
CA ALA A 5 5.34 2.06 -10.61
C ALA A 5 4.98 2.67 -9.25
N ASP A 6 4.34 3.83 -9.26
CA ASP A 6 3.90 4.54 -8.06
C ASP A 6 2.56 4.02 -7.52
N GLY A 7 1.68 3.51 -8.39
CA GLY A 7 0.39 2.95 -7.98
C GLY A 7 0.48 1.57 -7.32
N ILE A 8 1.39 0.71 -7.77
CA ILE A 8 1.47 -0.69 -7.27
C ILE A 8 1.86 -0.74 -5.79
N ARG A 9 2.77 0.13 -5.34
CA ARG A 9 3.31 0.12 -3.97
C ARG A 9 2.23 0.28 -2.89
N PRO A 10 1.40 1.34 -2.89
CA PRO A 10 0.33 1.49 -1.90
C PRO A 10 -0.74 0.40 -2.03
N CYS A 11 -1.05 -0.06 -3.25
CA CYS A 11 -2.05 -1.09 -3.49
C CYS A 11 -1.61 -2.45 -2.92
N SER A 12 -0.38 -2.87 -3.21
CA SER A 12 0.20 -4.11 -2.70
C SER A 12 0.37 -4.08 -1.19
N PHE A 13 0.72 -2.93 -0.61
CA PHE A 13 0.86 -2.77 0.84
C PHE A 13 -0.50 -2.86 1.54
N ALA A 14 -1.52 -2.15 1.05
CA ALA A 14 -2.87 -2.21 1.57
C ALA A 14 -3.42 -3.65 1.47
N PHE A 15 -3.27 -4.29 0.31
CA PHE A 15 -3.66 -5.69 0.09
C PHE A 15 -2.93 -6.66 1.02
N GLY A 16 -1.63 -6.48 1.26
CA GLY A 16 -0.89 -7.30 2.21
C GLY A 16 -1.42 -7.17 3.64
N ALA A 17 -1.65 -5.95 4.10
CA ALA A 17 -2.22 -5.68 5.42
C ALA A 17 -3.62 -6.29 5.58
N ASP A 18 -4.41 -6.23 4.50
CA ASP A 18 -5.73 -6.81 4.38
C ASP A 18 -5.80 -8.30 4.71
N GLN A 19 -4.80 -9.04 4.19
CA GLN A 19 -4.67 -10.47 4.36
C GLN A 19 -4.38 -10.84 5.82
N PHE A 20 -3.51 -10.08 6.51
CA PHE A 20 -3.18 -10.34 7.91
C PHE A 20 -4.26 -9.86 8.88
N ASN A 21 -4.98 -8.79 8.55
CA ASN A 21 -6.04 -8.26 9.42
C ASN A 21 -7.24 -9.22 9.53
N GLN A 22 -7.55 -9.99 8.49
CA GLN A 22 -8.69 -10.92 8.48
C GLN A 22 -8.36 -12.34 8.98
N LEU A 23 -7.07 -12.72 9.00
CA LEU A 23 -6.65 -14.01 9.55
C LEU A 23 -6.69 -14.06 11.08
N VAL A 24 -6.90 -12.92 11.75
CA VAL A 24 -6.93 -12.87 13.20
C VAL A 24 -8.36 -12.81 13.71
N GLN A 25 -8.81 -13.93 14.29
CA GLN A 25 -10.06 -14.00 15.04
C GLN A 25 -10.09 -12.95 16.15
N VAL A 26 -11.28 -12.39 16.35
CA VAL A 26 -11.60 -11.21 17.19
C VAL A 26 -11.21 -11.39 18.66
N ASP A 27 -10.91 -12.61 19.09
CA ASP A 27 -10.71 -12.98 20.49
C ASP A 27 -9.39 -12.51 21.11
N ASP A 28 -8.43 -12.01 20.31
CA ASP A 28 -7.11 -11.60 20.83
C ASP A 28 -6.48 -10.43 20.05
N LEU A 29 -7.20 -9.30 19.95
CA LEU A 29 -6.80 -8.07 19.23
C LEU A 29 -5.34 -7.63 19.50
N LYS A 30 -4.87 -7.81 20.73
CA LYS A 30 -3.50 -7.46 21.16
C LYS A 30 -2.45 -8.33 20.47
N ARG A 31 -2.75 -9.61 20.23
CA ARG A 31 -1.89 -10.53 19.48
C ARG A 31 -1.85 -10.15 18.01
N SER A 32 -2.99 -9.76 17.42
CA SER A 32 -3.09 -9.31 16.03
C SER A 32 -2.19 -8.11 15.76
N MET A 33 -2.27 -7.09 16.62
CA MET A 33 -1.46 -5.88 16.47
C MET A 33 0.04 -6.19 16.56
N LYS A 34 0.44 -7.09 17.47
CA LYS A 34 1.84 -7.52 17.61
C LYS A 34 2.35 -8.22 16.35
N ILE A 35 1.56 -9.13 15.77
CA ILE A 35 1.93 -9.84 14.53
C ILE A 35 2.08 -8.85 13.37
N LEU A 36 1.13 -7.91 13.24
CA LEU A 36 1.15 -6.90 12.18
C LEU A 36 2.35 -5.95 12.33
N GLN A 37 2.68 -5.54 13.56
CA GLN A 37 3.86 -4.73 13.85
C GLN A 37 5.15 -5.47 13.52
N THR A 38 5.27 -6.75 13.89
CA THR A 38 6.43 -7.57 13.54
C THR A 38 6.56 -7.75 12.03
N PHE A 39 5.44 -7.95 11.32
CA PHE A 39 5.42 -8.02 9.86
C PHE A 39 5.95 -6.72 9.23
N PHE A 40 5.43 -5.56 9.63
CA PHE A 40 5.92 -4.28 9.10
C PHE A 40 7.37 -4.02 9.44
N ASN A 41 7.79 -4.30 10.68
CA ASN A 41 9.18 -4.17 11.07
C ASN A 41 10.12 -5.01 10.17
N TRP A 42 9.79 -6.30 9.97
CA TRP A 42 10.59 -7.18 9.12
C TRP A 42 10.56 -6.76 7.65
N TYR A 43 9.41 -6.28 7.17
CA TYR A 43 9.28 -5.72 5.83
C TYR A 43 10.22 -4.53 5.61
N TYR A 44 10.26 -3.56 6.54
CA TYR A 44 11.15 -2.40 6.43
C TYR A 44 12.63 -2.78 6.47
N VAL A 45 13.02 -3.70 7.35
CA VAL A 45 14.40 -4.23 7.40
C VAL A 45 14.76 -4.89 6.07
N SER A 46 13.87 -5.73 5.53
CA SER A 46 14.08 -6.44 4.26
C SER A 46 14.20 -5.48 3.08
N VAL A 47 13.37 -4.44 3.02
CA VAL A 47 13.43 -3.40 1.99
C VAL A 47 14.74 -2.61 2.10
N GLY A 48 15.19 -2.28 3.30
CA GLY A 48 16.47 -1.61 3.52
C GLY A 48 17.65 -2.41 2.94
N ILE A 49 17.71 -3.70 3.23
CA ILE A 49 18.73 -4.61 2.69
C ILE A 49 18.62 -4.71 1.16
N LEU A 50 17.39 -4.84 0.64
CA LEU A 50 17.15 -4.92 -0.80
C LEU A 50 17.63 -3.66 -1.52
N ILE A 51 17.40 -2.47 -0.97
CA ILE A 51 17.86 -1.21 -1.57
C ILE A 51 19.39 -1.16 -1.58
N MET A 52 20.06 -1.54 -0.48
CA MET A 52 21.53 -1.60 -0.42
C MET A 52 22.11 -2.54 -1.49
N LEU A 53 21.50 -3.72 -1.64
CA LEU A 53 21.89 -4.68 -2.67
C LEU A 53 21.58 -4.15 -4.08
N ALA A 54 20.42 -3.53 -4.28
CA ALA A 54 20.03 -2.99 -5.58
C ALA A 54 21.01 -1.91 -6.03
N VAL A 55 21.31 -0.90 -5.20
CA VAL A 55 22.23 0.17 -5.60
C VAL A 55 23.66 -0.31 -5.83
N THR A 56 24.07 -1.43 -5.21
CA THR A 56 25.41 -1.99 -5.38
C THR A 56 25.47 -2.94 -6.58
N ILE A 57 24.67 -4.01 -6.56
CA ILE A 57 24.71 -5.10 -7.54
C ILE A 57 24.14 -4.64 -8.89
N MET A 58 23.04 -3.88 -8.88
CA MET A 58 22.42 -3.45 -10.13
C MET A 58 23.31 -2.49 -10.90
N VAL A 59 23.95 -1.55 -10.20
CA VAL A 59 24.88 -0.60 -10.82
C VAL A 59 26.11 -1.33 -11.37
N TYR A 60 26.63 -2.31 -10.64
CA TYR A 60 27.72 -3.15 -11.13
C TYR A 60 27.35 -3.89 -12.43
N ILE A 61 26.17 -4.50 -12.48
CA ILE A 61 25.68 -5.22 -13.68
C ILE A 61 25.46 -4.26 -14.85
N GLN A 62 24.90 -3.07 -14.60
CA GLN A 62 24.70 -2.06 -15.65
C GLN A 62 26.02 -1.58 -16.24
N ASN A 63 27.05 -1.42 -15.41
CA ASN A 63 28.38 -0.98 -15.86
C ASN A 63 29.13 -2.07 -16.65
N GLU A 64 29.08 -3.33 -16.20
CA GLU A 64 29.83 -4.43 -16.83
C GLU A 64 29.10 -5.08 -18.02
N LYS A 65 27.78 -5.26 -17.91
CA LYS A 65 26.96 -5.99 -18.90
C LYS A 65 26.03 -5.10 -19.72
N GLY A 66 26.06 -3.80 -19.47
CA GLY A 66 25.28 -2.80 -20.18
C GLY A 66 23.82 -2.70 -19.74
N TRP A 67 23.18 -1.63 -20.20
CA TRP A 67 21.83 -1.23 -19.81
C TRP A 67 20.74 -2.24 -20.18
N VAL A 68 20.90 -2.97 -21.29
CA VAL A 68 19.91 -3.97 -21.75
C VAL A 68 19.76 -5.10 -20.73
N VAL A 69 20.88 -5.66 -20.26
CA VAL A 69 20.87 -6.72 -19.24
C VAL A 69 20.39 -6.17 -17.91
N GLY A 70 20.81 -4.95 -17.55
CA GLY A 70 20.32 -4.24 -16.38
C GLY A 70 18.79 -4.19 -16.36
N PHE A 71 18.15 -3.59 -17.37
CA PHE A 71 16.70 -3.44 -17.38
C PHE A 71 15.93 -4.76 -17.62
N GLY A 72 16.57 -5.78 -18.19
CA GLY A 72 15.97 -7.11 -18.35
C GLY A 72 15.64 -7.78 -17.03
N ILE A 73 16.50 -7.63 -16.01
CA ILE A 73 16.34 -8.29 -14.70
C ILE A 73 15.02 -7.85 -14.01
N PRO A 74 14.71 -6.55 -13.84
CA PRO A 74 13.42 -6.11 -13.32
C PRO A 74 12.20 -6.62 -14.10
N ILE A 75 12.30 -6.70 -15.44
CA ILE A 75 11.20 -7.17 -16.28
C ILE A 75 10.89 -8.65 -15.97
N VAL A 76 11.92 -9.50 -15.93
CA VAL A 76 11.76 -10.92 -15.60
C VAL A 76 11.22 -11.10 -14.19
N LEU A 77 11.72 -10.33 -13.22
CA LEU A 77 11.23 -10.36 -11.84
C LEU A 77 9.76 -9.92 -11.73
N MET A 78 9.35 -8.88 -12.47
CA MET A 78 7.96 -8.45 -12.51
C MET A 78 7.04 -9.50 -13.13
N LEU A 79 7.46 -10.13 -14.23
CA LEU A 79 6.69 -11.22 -14.85
C LEU A 79 6.54 -12.41 -13.91
N PHE A 80 7.62 -12.81 -13.24
CA PHE A 80 7.62 -13.88 -12.25
C PHE A 80 6.72 -13.55 -11.04
N SER A 81 6.78 -12.31 -10.54
CA SER A 81 5.90 -11.86 -9.47
C SER A 81 4.42 -11.88 -9.90
N SER A 82 4.13 -11.43 -11.13
CA SER A 82 2.78 -11.42 -11.67
C SER A 82 2.22 -12.83 -11.83
N THR A 83 3.00 -13.78 -12.34
CA THR A 83 2.55 -15.18 -12.44
C THR A 83 2.27 -15.78 -11.07
N MET A 84 3.17 -15.61 -10.10
CA MET A 84 2.93 -16.06 -8.72
C MET A 84 1.67 -15.45 -8.11
N PHE A 85 1.39 -14.17 -8.37
CA PHE A 85 0.18 -13.51 -7.90
C PHE A 85 -1.08 -14.15 -8.49
N PHE A 86 -1.10 -14.46 -9.79
CA PHE A 86 -2.23 -15.14 -10.41
C PHE A 86 -2.41 -16.58 -9.92
N LEU A 87 -1.34 -17.34 -9.73
CA LEU A 87 -1.41 -18.69 -9.14
C LEU A 87 -1.93 -18.65 -7.70
N GLY A 88 -1.48 -17.68 -6.91
CA GLY A 88 -1.92 -17.45 -5.53
C GLY A 88 -3.33 -16.90 -5.41
N SER A 89 -3.97 -16.47 -6.51
CA SER A 89 -5.28 -15.82 -6.51
C SER A 89 -6.39 -16.62 -5.82
N ARG A 90 -6.30 -17.96 -5.83
CA ARG A 90 -7.25 -18.84 -5.13
C ARG A 90 -7.08 -18.86 -3.61
N LEU A 91 -5.92 -18.46 -3.09
CA LEU A 91 -5.59 -18.42 -1.66
C LEU A 91 -5.83 -17.02 -1.05
N TYR A 92 -6.12 -16.01 -1.87
CA TYR A 92 -6.34 -14.64 -1.41
C TYR A 92 -7.74 -14.43 -0.88
N ILE A 93 -7.86 -13.69 0.22
CA ILE A 93 -9.15 -13.32 0.81
C ILE A 93 -9.67 -12.13 0.01
N LYS A 94 -10.79 -12.33 -0.69
CA LYS A 94 -11.39 -11.28 -1.50
C LYS A 94 -12.22 -10.35 -0.61
N MET A 95 -11.72 -9.15 -0.35
CA MET A 95 -12.51 -8.16 0.36
C MET A 95 -13.69 -7.64 -0.47
N LYS A 96 -14.83 -7.47 0.22
CA LYS A 96 -16.02 -6.85 -0.33
C LYS A 96 -15.76 -5.35 -0.50
N ALA A 97 -16.12 -4.79 -1.66
CA ALA A 97 -15.89 -3.39 -1.96
C ALA A 97 -16.48 -2.48 -0.87
N LYS A 98 -15.62 -1.74 -0.16
CA LYS A 98 -16.02 -0.70 0.78
C LYS A 98 -16.45 0.53 -0.02
N SER A 99 -17.49 1.23 0.45
CA SER A 99 -18.02 2.44 -0.21
C SER A 99 -16.89 3.45 -0.53
N SER A 100 -16.96 4.07 -1.71
CA SER A 100 -15.87 4.86 -2.29
C SER A 100 -15.44 6.04 -1.41
N LEU A 101 -14.19 6.02 -0.95
CA LEU A 101 -13.57 7.11 -0.18
C LEU A 101 -13.57 8.43 -0.97
N PHE A 102 -13.43 8.36 -2.30
CA PHE A 102 -13.49 9.53 -3.17
C PHE A 102 -14.85 10.23 -3.13
N THR A 103 -15.93 9.46 -3.00
CA THR A 103 -17.28 10.04 -2.87
C THR A 103 -17.42 10.78 -1.54
N GLY A 104 -16.81 10.27 -0.46
CA GLY A 104 -16.75 10.96 0.82
C GLY A 104 -15.96 12.27 0.74
N PHE A 105 -14.77 12.26 0.12
CA PHE A 105 -13.99 13.48 -0.10
C PHE A 105 -14.75 14.51 -0.97
N ALA A 106 -15.38 14.06 -2.05
CA ALA A 106 -16.20 14.92 -2.89
C ALA A 106 -17.38 15.51 -2.11
N GLN A 107 -18.07 14.72 -1.28
CA GLN A 107 -19.14 15.20 -0.42
C GLN A 107 -18.66 16.25 0.57
N VAL A 108 -17.50 16.06 1.21
CA VAL A 108 -16.94 17.04 2.15
C VAL A 108 -16.56 18.32 1.41
N ILE A 109 -15.87 18.24 0.27
CA ILE A 109 -15.50 19.43 -0.53
C ILE A 109 -16.75 20.20 -0.97
N VAL A 110 -17.76 19.49 -1.47
CA VAL A 110 -19.04 20.09 -1.88
C VAL A 110 -19.77 20.69 -0.69
N ALA A 111 -19.81 20.01 0.45
CA ALA A 111 -20.45 20.51 1.67
C ALA A 111 -19.74 21.77 2.21
N THR A 112 -18.41 21.78 2.26
CA THR A 112 -17.62 22.94 2.69
C THR A 112 -17.76 24.09 1.71
N TRP A 113 -17.75 23.85 0.40
CA TRP A 113 -17.98 24.90 -0.59
C TRP A 113 -19.39 25.48 -0.49
N LYS A 114 -20.41 24.63 -0.34
CA LYS A 114 -21.80 25.07 -0.20
C LYS A 114 -22.03 25.85 1.10
N ASN A 115 -21.35 25.47 2.18
CA ASN A 115 -21.46 26.12 3.49
C ASN A 115 -20.48 27.29 3.69
N ARG A 116 -19.65 27.65 2.69
CA ARG A 116 -18.66 28.75 2.78
C ARG A 116 -19.26 30.13 3.02
N HIS A 117 -20.55 30.30 2.72
CA HIS A 117 -21.29 31.56 2.87
C HIS A 117 -22.11 31.62 4.16
N LEU A 118 -22.13 30.54 4.95
CA LEU A 118 -22.75 30.57 6.26
C LEU A 118 -21.74 31.20 7.24
N PRO A 119 -22.10 32.28 7.94
CA PRO A 119 -21.29 32.72 9.08
C PRO A 119 -21.20 31.53 10.05
N ILE A 120 -19.98 31.20 10.47
CA ILE A 120 -19.72 30.15 11.46
C ILE A 120 -20.53 30.53 12.70
N LEU A 121 -21.69 29.89 12.88
CA LEU A 121 -22.59 30.21 13.96
C LEU A 121 -21.85 29.96 15.27
N ALA A 122 -21.61 31.06 15.98
CA ALA A 122 -21.17 31.16 17.37
C ALA A 122 -22.20 30.52 18.32
N ASN A 123 -22.50 29.23 18.14
CA ASN A 123 -23.48 28.50 18.95
C ASN A 123 -22.97 27.12 19.42
N ALA A 124 -21.65 26.96 19.52
CA ALA A 124 -21.01 25.87 20.26
C ALA A 124 -20.63 26.28 21.70
N THR A 125 -21.22 27.36 22.23
CA THR A 125 -20.95 27.89 23.57
C THR A 125 -22.13 27.77 24.55
N ASN A 126 -23.24 27.12 24.18
CA ASN A 126 -24.37 26.90 25.11
C ASN A 126 -24.85 25.44 25.14
N GLY A 127 -23.96 24.53 25.53
CA GLY A 127 -24.30 23.12 25.77
C GLY A 127 -23.30 22.48 26.71
N ILE A 128 -23.30 22.97 27.96
CA ILE A 128 -22.91 22.19 29.14
C ILE A 128 -23.96 21.10 29.33
#